data_AF-A0A232EZT9-F1
#
_entry.id   AF-A0A232EZT9-F1
#
_cell.length_a   1.000
_cell.length_b   1.000
_cell.length_c   1.000
_cell.angle_alpha   90.00
_cell.angle_beta   90.00
_cell.angle_gamma   90.00
#
_symmetry.space_group_name_H-M   'P 1'
#
loop_
_entity.id
_entity.type
_entity.pdbx_description
1 polymer ?
#
loop_
_entity_poly.entity_id
_entity_poly.type
_entity_poly.pdbx_seq_one_letter_code
_entity_poly.pdbx_strand_id
1 'polypeptide(L)'
;MMFKTRLFVALILPVLLCISAQAPEPIPEEDEGQDDYLKGFAHEYKTHIVDKQHLTCENYENYCNSAGVADFAEAQSCKIWSKNYLCNHGTDIESLRKTVREIEAALAKNS
;
A
#
# COMPACT_ATOMS: atom_id res chain seq x y z
N MET A 1 -63.66 -35.78 10.85
CA MET A 1 -64.15 -34.39 10.81
C MET A 1 -64.22 -33.86 12.23
N MET A 2 -63.92 -32.57 12.39
CA MET A 2 -63.87 -31.76 13.64
C MET A 2 -62.60 -31.91 14.49
N PHE A 3 -61.79 -30.84 14.56
CA PHE A 3 -61.52 -29.99 15.74
C PHE A 3 -60.42 -28.98 15.32
N LYS A 4 -60.71 -27.70 15.05
CA LYS A 4 -61.05 -26.57 15.94
C LYS A 4 -59.86 -25.59 15.98
N THR A 5 -59.99 -24.54 15.19
CA THR A 5 -59.18 -23.31 15.20
C THR A 5 -59.09 -22.73 16.61
N ARG A 6 -57.88 -22.33 17.04
CA ARG A 6 -57.59 -21.12 17.86
C ARG A 6 -56.15 -21.09 18.40
N LEU A 7 -55.56 -19.89 18.37
CA LEU A 7 -54.32 -19.42 19.04
C LEU A 7 -53.04 -20.07 18.48
N PHE A 8 -52.00 -19.35 18.04
CA PHE A 8 -51.33 -18.23 18.67
C PHE A 8 -50.82 -17.24 17.61
N VAL A 9 -51.45 -16.07 17.54
CA VAL A 9 -50.85 -14.85 16.99
C VAL A 9 -50.62 -13.94 18.18
N ALA A 10 -49.40 -13.91 18.70
CA ALA A 10 -48.82 -12.81 19.47
C ALA A 10 -47.41 -13.19 19.91
N LEU A 11 -46.52 -12.19 19.87
CA LEU A 11 -45.19 -12.15 20.50
C LEU A 11 -44.06 -12.82 19.73
N ILE A 12 -43.66 -12.19 18.62
CA ILE A 12 -42.23 -11.98 18.40
C ILE A 12 -41.99 -10.48 18.56
N LEU A 13 -41.30 -10.18 19.66
CA LEU A 13 -40.88 -8.87 20.12
C LEU A 13 -40.24 -8.05 18.98
N PRO A 14 -40.51 -6.73 18.89
CA PRO A 14 -39.70 -5.81 18.13
C PRO A 14 -38.36 -5.62 18.86
N VAL A 15 -37.42 -6.52 18.59
CA VAL A 15 -36.06 -6.40 19.08
C VAL A 15 -35.36 -5.36 18.20
N LEU A 16 -35.17 -4.19 18.81
CA LEU A 16 -34.07 -3.27 18.57
C LEU A 16 -34.10 -2.52 17.22
N LEU A 17 -34.94 -1.49 17.21
CA LEU A 17 -34.55 -0.15 16.77
C LEU A 17 -33.23 0.27 17.44
N CYS A 18 -32.09 -0.14 16.88
CA CYS A 18 -30.76 0.38 17.19
C CYS A 18 -29.80 -0.01 16.04
N ILE A 19 -29.94 0.62 14.88
CA ILE A 19 -28.76 0.89 14.06
C ILE A 19 -28.58 2.40 14.09
N SER A 20 -27.96 2.80 15.19
CA SER A 20 -27.37 4.10 15.42
C SER A 20 -26.52 4.49 14.23
N ALA A 21 -26.56 5.79 13.93
CA ALA A 21 -25.62 6.47 13.07
C ALA A 21 -24.18 5.95 13.27
N GLN A 22 -23.63 5.34 12.23
CA GLN A 22 -22.20 5.45 11.95
C GLN A 22 -22.11 6.15 10.60
N ALA A 23 -22.07 7.48 10.65
CA ALA A 23 -21.25 8.17 9.67
C ALA A 23 -19.86 7.52 9.77
N PRO A 24 -19.22 7.14 8.65
CA PRO A 24 -17.88 6.57 8.71
C PRO A 24 -17.02 7.53 9.54
N GLU A 25 -16.48 7.03 10.64
CA GLU A 25 -15.50 7.78 11.43
C GLU A 25 -14.41 8.24 10.46
N PRO A 26 -14.01 9.52 10.47
CA PRO A 26 -12.82 9.91 9.75
C PRO A 26 -11.67 9.15 10.41
N ILE A 27 -10.97 8.32 9.65
CA ILE A 27 -9.66 7.83 10.05
C ILE A 27 -8.65 8.83 9.49
N PRO A 28 -8.15 9.80 10.27
CA PRO A 28 -6.86 10.38 10.01
C PRO A 28 -5.88 9.74 10.99
N GLU A 29 -5.50 8.49 10.75
CA GLU A 29 -4.24 7.96 11.27
C GLU A 29 -3.18 8.18 10.19
N GLU A 30 -2.84 9.45 9.93
CA GLU A 30 -1.62 9.79 9.22
C GLU A 30 -0.49 9.92 10.26
N ASP A 31 0.58 9.14 10.07
CA ASP A 31 1.89 9.66 9.60
C ASP A 31 3.09 8.92 10.24
N GLU A 32 3.00 8.46 11.50
CA GLU A 32 4.15 7.83 12.18
C GLU A 32 4.46 6.41 11.68
N GLY A 33 3.44 5.56 11.51
CA GLY A 33 3.65 4.16 11.08
C GLY A 33 4.11 4.03 9.63
N GLN A 34 3.73 5.00 8.78
CA GLN A 34 4.10 5.00 7.37
C GLN A 34 5.57 5.42 7.19
N ASP A 35 6.06 6.33 8.01
CA ASP A 35 7.45 6.75 7.96
C ASP A 35 8.42 5.68 8.40
N ASP A 36 8.09 4.98 9.47
CA ASP A 36 8.91 3.86 9.95
C ASP A 36 8.90 2.70 8.96
N TYR A 37 7.76 2.45 8.30
CA TYR A 37 7.69 1.52 7.19
C TYR A 37 8.60 1.93 6.03
N LEU A 38 8.58 3.21 5.61
CA LEU A 38 9.41 3.69 4.51
C LEU A 38 10.90 3.63 4.83
N LYS A 39 11.29 3.98 6.07
CA LYS A 39 12.68 3.83 6.53
C LYS A 39 13.11 2.37 6.54
N GLY A 40 12.25 1.47 7.05
CA GLY A 40 12.48 0.04 7.03
C GLY A 40 12.65 -0.50 5.61
N PHE A 41 11.75 -0.13 4.71
CA PHE A 41 11.84 -0.48 3.29
C PHE A 41 13.15 0.04 2.66
N ALA A 42 13.53 1.30 2.89
CA ALA A 42 14.76 1.87 2.36
C ALA A 42 16.01 1.14 2.88
N HIS A 43 16.00 0.70 4.14
CA HIS A 43 17.06 -0.11 4.72
C HIS A 43 17.16 -1.50 4.09
N GLU A 44 16.04 -2.20 3.96
CA GLU A 44 15.97 -3.52 3.31
C GLU A 44 16.37 -3.44 1.84
N TYR A 45 15.89 -2.42 1.12
CA TYR A 45 16.26 -2.16 -0.27
C TYR A 45 17.76 -1.94 -0.42
N LYS A 46 18.36 -1.13 0.48
CA LYS A 46 19.82 -0.94 0.49
C LYS A 46 20.54 -2.28 0.66
N THR A 47 20.19 -3.03 1.69
CA THR A 47 20.91 -4.24 2.09
C THR A 47 20.79 -5.34 1.03
N HIS A 48 19.59 -5.57 0.51
CA HIS A 48 19.30 -6.72 -0.32
C HIS A 48 19.41 -6.46 -1.82
N ILE A 49 19.29 -5.20 -2.24
CA ILE A 49 19.34 -4.81 -3.65
C ILE A 49 20.62 -4.02 -3.93
N VAL A 50 20.79 -2.86 -3.29
CA VAL A 50 21.93 -1.98 -3.60
C VAL A 50 23.27 -2.61 -3.25
N ASP A 51 23.45 -3.04 -1.99
CA ASP A 51 24.73 -3.55 -1.51
C ASP A 51 25.05 -4.90 -2.13
N LYS A 52 24.06 -5.80 -2.18
CA LYS A 52 24.23 -7.17 -2.70
C LYS A 52 24.51 -7.22 -4.20
N GLN A 53 23.92 -6.31 -4.97
CA GLN A 53 24.11 -6.25 -6.43
C GLN A 53 25.15 -5.20 -6.83
N HIS A 54 25.77 -4.53 -5.85
CA HIS A 54 26.71 -3.43 -6.06
C HIS A 54 26.14 -2.36 -7.02
N LEU A 55 24.89 -1.95 -6.77
CA LEU A 55 24.24 -0.94 -7.59
C LEU A 55 24.89 0.42 -7.39
N THR A 56 24.99 1.14 -8.49
CA THR A 56 25.52 2.49 -8.59
C THR A 56 24.61 3.31 -9.47
N CYS A 57 24.78 4.63 -9.45
CA CYS A 57 24.04 5.51 -10.35
C CYS A 57 24.29 5.18 -11.85
N GLU A 58 25.40 4.52 -12.18
CA GLU A 58 25.77 4.18 -13.55
C GLU A 58 25.17 2.85 -14.05
N ASN A 59 24.84 1.93 -13.14
CA ASN A 59 24.45 0.56 -13.51
C ASN A 59 23.01 0.17 -13.12
N TYR A 60 22.31 0.99 -12.34
CA TYR A 60 21.00 0.63 -11.79
C TYR A 60 19.95 0.37 -12.88
N GLU A 61 19.97 1.12 -13.98
CA GLU A 61 19.00 0.93 -15.07
C GLU A 61 19.17 -0.44 -15.72
N ASN A 62 20.42 -0.85 -15.94
CA ASN A 62 20.73 -2.15 -16.51
C ASN A 62 20.27 -3.26 -15.56
N TYR A 63 20.49 -3.11 -14.26
CA TYR A 63 19.96 -4.05 -13.27
C TYR A 63 18.43 -4.11 -13.30
N CYS A 64 17.72 -2.99 -13.18
CA CYS A 64 16.26 -2.97 -13.17
C CYS A 64 15.62 -3.47 -14.48
N ASN A 65 16.33 -3.39 -15.61
CA ASN A 65 15.92 -3.99 -16.88
C ASN A 65 16.23 -5.49 -16.99
N SER A 66 17.24 -6.00 -16.26
CA SER A 66 17.76 -7.37 -16.40
C SER A 66 17.41 -8.30 -15.24
N ALA A 67 16.96 -7.76 -14.10
CA ALA A 67 16.76 -8.49 -12.84
C ALA A 67 15.59 -9.51 -12.86
N GLY A 68 15.19 -10.02 -14.02
CA GLY A 68 14.08 -10.96 -14.15
C GLY A 68 12.74 -10.36 -13.73
N VAL A 69 12.65 -9.03 -13.75
CA VAL A 69 11.46 -8.28 -13.38
C VAL A 69 10.43 -8.47 -14.49
N ALA A 70 9.56 -9.46 -14.30
CA ALA A 70 8.61 -9.89 -15.33
C ALA A 70 7.51 -8.86 -15.57
N ASP A 71 7.27 -7.99 -14.59
CA ASP A 71 6.25 -6.95 -14.64
C ASP A 71 6.88 -5.58 -14.96
N PHE A 72 6.28 -4.89 -15.94
CA PHE A 72 6.59 -3.50 -16.26
C PHE A 72 6.46 -2.60 -15.03
N ALA A 73 5.46 -2.83 -14.17
CA ALA A 73 5.24 -2.05 -12.96
C ALA A 73 6.40 -2.17 -11.98
N GLU A 74 6.89 -3.39 -11.76
CA GLU A 74 8.05 -3.65 -10.92
C GLU A 74 9.35 -3.08 -11.53
N ALA A 75 9.54 -3.19 -12.85
CA ALA A 75 10.72 -2.65 -13.53
C ALA A 75 10.77 -1.11 -13.46
N GLN A 76 9.63 -0.44 -13.63
CA GLN A 76 9.52 1.01 -13.46
C GLN A 76 9.75 1.43 -12.01
N SER A 77 9.13 0.72 -11.06
CA SER A 77 9.32 0.98 -9.63
C SER A 77 10.78 0.83 -9.22
N CYS A 78 11.47 -0.21 -9.69
CA CYS A 78 12.91 -0.41 -9.47
C CYS A 78 13.74 0.77 -9.97
N LYS A 79 13.48 1.24 -11.20
CA LYS A 79 14.22 2.36 -11.80
C LYS A 79 14.06 3.64 -10.99
N ILE A 80 12.82 3.99 -10.62
CA ILE A 80 12.54 5.22 -9.89
C ILE A 80 13.16 5.15 -8.49
N TRP A 81 12.98 4.02 -7.78
CA TRP A 81 13.62 3.79 -6.48
C TRP A 81 15.13 3.91 -6.54
N SER A 82 15.77 3.14 -7.41
CA SER A 82 17.23 3.14 -7.56
C SER A 82 17.76 4.51 -7.97
N LYS A 83 17.10 5.20 -8.90
CA LYS A 83 17.52 6.54 -9.34
C LYS A 83 17.48 7.53 -8.18
N ASN A 84 16.38 7.57 -7.43
CA ASN A 84 16.24 8.54 -6.34
C ASN A 84 17.18 8.22 -5.16
N TYR A 85 17.34 6.93 -4.85
CA TYR A 85 18.23 6.44 -3.81
C TYR A 85 19.71 6.69 -4.13
N LEU A 86 20.15 6.38 -5.36
CA LEU A 86 21.57 6.37 -5.74
C LEU A 86 22.07 7.66 -6.39
N CYS A 87 21.21 8.39 -7.11
CA CYS A 87 21.64 9.50 -7.98
C CYS A 87 21.21 10.89 -7.48
N ASN A 88 19.99 11.01 -6.92
CA ASN A 88 19.36 12.32 -6.77
C ASN A 88 19.47 12.89 -5.35
N HIS A 89 18.70 12.35 -4.41
CA HIS A 89 18.27 13.11 -3.23
C HIS A 89 18.48 12.40 -1.89
N GLY A 90 18.83 11.12 -1.88
CA GLY A 90 19.17 10.40 -0.66
C GLY A 90 17.99 9.71 0.01
N THR A 91 18.13 9.43 1.31
CA THR A 91 17.30 8.47 2.06
C THR A 91 16.50 9.10 3.19
N ASP A 92 16.44 10.44 3.23
CA ASP A 92 15.58 11.15 4.18
C ASP A 92 14.10 10.90 3.86
N ILE A 93 13.25 11.07 4.87
CA ILE A 93 11.86 10.63 4.77
C ILE A 93 11.06 11.41 3.73
N GLU A 94 11.34 12.70 3.53
CA GLU A 94 10.65 13.51 2.53
C GLU A 94 11.00 13.02 1.11
N SER A 95 12.28 12.68 0.88
CA SER A 95 12.74 12.08 -0.37
C SER A 95 12.13 10.70 -0.64
N LEU A 96 11.98 9.87 0.40
CA LEU A 96 11.32 8.56 0.29
C LEU A 96 9.83 8.71 -0.07
N ARG A 97 9.10 9.60 0.61
CA ARG A 97 7.69 9.92 0.30
C ARG A 97 7.53 10.44 -1.12
N LYS A 98 8.42 11.32 -1.57
CA LYS A 98 8.43 11.83 -2.94
C LYS A 98 8.63 10.70 -3.95
N THR A 99 9.55 9.78 -3.67
CA THR A 99 9.83 8.62 -4.54
C THR A 99 8.60 7.72 -4.69
N VAL A 100 7.86 7.46 -3.61
CA VAL A 100 6.60 6.70 -3.68
C VAL A 100 5.58 7.39 -4.59
N ARG A 101 5.37 8.70 -4.43
CA ARG A 101 4.45 9.47 -5.29
C ARG A 101 4.85 9.45 -6.76
N GLU A 102 6.16 9.49 -7.05
CA GLU A 102 6.67 9.38 -8.43
C GLU A 102 6.37 7.99 -9.03
N ILE A 103 6.48 6.94 -8.24
CA ILE A 103 6.14 5.56 -8.66
C ILE A 103 4.65 5.45 -8.92
N GLU A 104 3.80 5.88 -7.98
CA GLU A 104 2.34 5.86 -8.13
C GLU A 104 1.90 6.60 -9.40
N ALA A 105 2.44 7.79 -9.66
CA ALA A 105 2.16 8.57 -10.86
C ALA A 105 2.63 7.86 -12.15
N ALA A 106 3.80 7.20 -12.11
CA ALA A 106 4.32 6.45 -13.25
C ALA A 106 3.47 5.22 -13.57
N LEU A 107 2.96 4.52 -12.56
CA LEU A 107 2.12 3.35 -12.74
C LEU A 107 0.72 3.73 -13.25
N ALA A 108 0.13 4.79 -12.69
CA ALA A 108 -1.19 5.29 -13.11
C ALA A 108 -1.22 5.74 -14.58
N LYS A 109 -0.10 6.27 -15.12
CA LYS A 109 0.00 6.69 -16.53
C LYS A 109 0.01 5.52 -17.53
N ASN A 110 0.37 4.33 -17.07
CA ASN A 110 0.54 3.14 -17.92
C ASN A 110 -0.57 2.08 -17.69
N SER A 111 -1.59 2.40 -16.89
CA SER A 111 -2.80 1.60 -16.67
C SER A 111 -3.92 2.05 -17.61
#